data_AF-A0A6L4WZ39-F1
#
_entry.id   AF-A0A6L4WZ39-F1
#
_cell.length_a   1.000
_cell.length_b   1.000
_cell.length_c   1.000
_cell.angle_alpha   90.00
_cell.angle_beta   90.00
_cell.angle_gamma   90.00
#
_symmetry.space_group_name_H-M   'P 1'
#
loop_
_entity.id
_entity.type
_entity.pdbx_description
1 polymer ?
#
loop_
_entity_poly.entity_id
_entity_poly.type
_entity_poly.pdbx_seq_one_letter_code
_entity_poly.pdbx_strand_id
1 'polypeptide(L)'
;MVRCDDEVSVMVSKKVVFTAEQVAYLNGLPAVQSATVNRIEYAQEFQDSCMERYADGASPVKMFREAGLGPEIIGYKRIERCIARWKAARAKAQDEQEAAEA
;
A
#
# COMPACT_ATOMS: atom_id res chain seq x y z
N MET A 1 9.95 -13.32 10.46
CA MET A 1 9.72 -13.34 9.00
C MET A 1 8.25 -12.98 8.81
N VAL A 2 7.92 -11.70 8.64
CA VAL A 2 6.51 -11.26 8.66
C VAL A 2 5.83 -11.86 7.43
N ARG A 3 5.24 -13.05 7.63
CA ARG A 3 4.27 -13.63 6.73
C ARG A 3 3.10 -12.66 6.73
N CYS A 4 3.01 -11.86 5.67
CA CYS A 4 1.82 -11.08 5.34
C CYS A 4 0.73 -12.03 4.80
N ASP A 5 0.41 -13.07 5.57
CA ASP A 5 -0.81 -13.85 5.40
C ASP A 5 -1.86 -13.17 6.28
N ASP A 6 -2.89 -12.59 5.67
CA ASP A 6 -4.23 -12.69 6.23
C ASP A 6 -5.29 -12.37 5.16
N GLU A 7 -6.16 -13.36 4.98
CA GLU A 7 -7.24 -13.45 4.01
C GLU A 7 -8.43 -12.53 4.33
N VAL A 8 -9.35 -12.47 3.35
CA VAL A 8 -10.76 -12.07 3.44
C VAL A 8 -11.10 -10.56 3.31
N SER A 9 -11.42 -10.16 2.07
CA SER A 9 -12.71 -9.51 1.80
C SER A 9 -13.04 -9.60 0.30
N VAL A 10 -13.96 -10.51 0.00
CA VAL A 10 -14.58 -10.75 -1.30
C VAL A 10 -15.43 -9.53 -1.69
N MET A 11 -14.91 -8.67 -2.56
CA MET A 11 -15.71 -7.74 -3.36
C MET A 11 -15.03 -7.60 -4.73
N VAL A 12 -15.67 -8.17 -5.76
CA VAL A 12 -15.16 -8.37 -7.13
C VAL A 12 -14.39 -7.14 -7.63
N SER A 13 -13.07 -7.17 -7.46
CA SER A 13 -12.16 -6.14 -7.94
C SER A 13 -11.59 -6.65 -9.25
N LYS A 14 -11.83 -5.95 -10.36
CA LYS A 14 -11.21 -6.20 -11.66
C LYS A 14 -9.72 -6.55 -11.44
N LYS A 15 -9.31 -7.78 -11.73
CA LYS A 15 -7.90 -8.21 -11.59
C LYS A 15 -7.10 -7.32 -12.54
N VAL A 16 -6.43 -6.30 -12.01
CA VAL A 16 -5.52 -5.46 -12.79
C VAL A 16 -4.28 -6.31 -13.05
N VAL A 17 -4.23 -6.88 -14.25
CA VAL A 17 -3.07 -7.58 -14.78
C VAL A 17 -2.16 -6.52 -15.37
N PHE A 18 -1.01 -6.31 -14.75
CA PHE A 18 -0.01 -5.38 -15.26
C PHE A 18 0.74 -6.03 -16.42
N THR A 19 1.01 -5.25 -17.47
CA THR A 19 1.88 -5.71 -18.55
C THR A 19 3.33 -5.80 -18.07
N ALA A 20 4.19 -6.56 -18.77
CA ALA A 20 5.60 -6.64 -18.43
C ALA A 20 6.28 -5.26 -18.41
N GLU A 21 5.88 -4.36 -19.31
CA GLU A 21 6.36 -2.97 -19.35
C GLU A 21 5.93 -2.18 -18.12
N GLN A 22 4.68 -2.31 -17.68
CA GLN A 22 4.19 -1.66 -16.45
C GLN A 22 4.91 -2.21 -15.22
N VAL A 23 5.15 -3.52 -15.16
CA VAL A 23 5.90 -4.15 -14.08
C VAL A 23 7.34 -3.64 -14.04
N ALA A 24 8.02 -3.53 -15.19
CA ALA A 24 9.37 -2.98 -15.27
C ALA A 24 9.42 -1.51 -14.84
N TYR A 25 8.43 -0.70 -15.26
CA TYR A 25 8.30 0.69 -14.83
C TYR A 25 8.12 0.80 -13.31
N LEU A 26 7.21 0.01 -12.74
CA LEU A 26 6.95 0.00 -11.30
C LEU A 26 8.18 -0.43 -10.49
N ASN A 27 8.92 -1.45 -10.94
CA ASN A 27 10.17 -1.89 -10.30
C ASN A 27 11.30 -0.85 -10.38
N GLY A 28 11.21 0.12 -11.29
CA GLY A 28 12.18 1.21 -11.39
C GLY A 28 11.94 2.36 -10.39
N LEU A 29 10.82 2.34 -9.67
CA LEU A 29 10.44 3.41 -8.75
C LEU A 29 10.95 3.10 -7.32
N PRO A 30 11.54 4.08 -6.61
CA PRO A 30 12.03 3.87 -5.25
C PRO A 30 10.90 3.60 -4.24
N ALA A 31 9.66 3.93 -4.59
CA ALA A 31 8.48 3.65 -3.77
C ALA A 31 8.04 2.18 -3.80
N VAL A 32 8.54 1.38 -4.75
CA VAL A 32 8.18 -0.02 -4.96
C VAL A 32 9.40 -0.87 -4.69
N GLN A 33 9.28 -1.81 -3.76
CA GLN A 33 10.31 -2.80 -3.49
C GLN A 33 10.37 -3.85 -4.61
N SER A 34 9.21 -4.34 -5.05
CA SER A 34 9.09 -5.26 -6.16
C SER A 34 7.68 -5.24 -6.73
N ALA A 35 7.52 -5.20 -8.04
CA ALA A 35 6.23 -5.36 -8.70
C ALA A 35 6.21 -6.64 -9.54
N THR A 36 5.05 -7.28 -9.56
CA THR A 36 4.72 -8.44 -10.39
C THR A 36 3.41 -8.15 -11.13
N VAL A 37 3.07 -9.03 -12.07
CA VAL A 37 1.88 -8.94 -12.94
C VAL A 37 0.56 -8.73 -12.17
N ASN A 38 0.46 -9.17 -10.91
CA ASN A 38 -0.77 -9.01 -10.10
C ASN A 38 -0.51 -8.47 -8.68
N ARG A 39 0.76 -8.28 -8.27
CA ARG A 39 1.13 -7.91 -6.90
C ARG A 39 2.16 -6.78 -6.93
N ILE A 40 2.01 -5.82 -6.03
CA ILE A 40 2.99 -4.75 -5.83
C ILE A 40 3.41 -4.80 -4.36
N GLU A 41 4.72 -4.85 -4.16
CA GLU A 41 5.37 -4.73 -2.86
C GLU A 41 5.86 -3.30 -2.73
N TYR A 42 5.24 -2.56 -1.83
CA TYR A 42 5.64 -1.18 -1.54
C TYR A 42 6.83 -1.19 -0.59
N ALA A 43 7.79 -0.30 -0.83
CA ALA A 43 8.89 -0.09 0.09
C ALA A 43 8.36 0.34 1.46
N GLN A 44 8.95 -0.17 2.55
CA GLN A 44 8.53 0.22 3.91
C GLN A 44 8.68 1.73 4.13
N GLU A 45 9.78 2.32 3.68
CA GLU A 45 10.01 3.77 3.74
C GLU A 45 8.87 4.58 3.09
N PHE A 46 8.33 4.08 1.98
CA PHE A 46 7.19 4.71 1.32
C PHE A 46 5.90 4.57 2.13
N GLN A 47 5.68 3.41 2.76
CA GLN A 47 4.52 3.18 3.63
C GLN A 47 4.55 4.12 4.84
N ASP A 48 5.70 4.25 5.51
CA ASP A 48 5.87 5.14 6.64
C ASP A 48 5.69 6.61 6.25
N SER A 49 6.35 7.05 5.17
CA SER A 49 6.19 8.42 4.66
C SER A 49 4.75 8.73 4.26
N CYS A 50 4.05 7.77 3.64
CA CYS A 50 2.63 7.92 3.31
C CYS A 50 1.76 8.02 4.57
N MET A 51 1.98 7.17 5.56
CA MET A 51 1.18 7.13 6.79
C MET A 51 1.42 8.35 7.67
N GLU A 52 2.64 8.88 7.71
CA GLU A 52 2.99 10.13 8.40
C GLU A 52 2.26 11.31 7.78
N ARG A 53 2.42 11.52 6.46
CA ARG A 53 1.73 12.60 5.77
C ARG A 53 0.21 12.43 5.79
N TYR A 54 -0.29 11.19 5.81
CA TYR A 54 -1.72 10.94 5.95
C TYR A 54 -2.24 11.34 7.33
N ALA A 55 -1.42 11.21 8.38
CA ALA A 55 -1.72 11.75 9.71
C ALA A 55 -1.77 13.28 9.72
N ASP A 56 -0.94 13.94 8.91
CA ASP A 56 -1.02 15.40 8.65
C ASP A 56 -2.22 15.82 7.79
N GLY A 57 -3.05 14.87 7.34
CA GLY A 57 -4.24 15.13 6.53
C GLY A 57 -3.97 15.29 5.03
N ALA A 58 -2.77 14.92 4.57
CA ALA A 58 -2.47 14.99 3.15
C ALA A 58 -3.19 13.89 2.35
N SER A 59 -3.58 14.23 1.12
CA SER A 59 -4.31 13.31 0.25
C SER A 59 -3.39 12.23 -0.29
N PRO A 60 -3.72 10.95 -0.09
CA PRO A 60 -2.83 9.87 -0.52
C PRO A 60 -2.70 9.73 -2.03
N VAL A 61 -3.74 10.13 -2.77
CA VAL A 61 -3.68 10.18 -4.24
C VAL A 61 -2.53 11.06 -4.71
N LYS A 62 -2.27 12.19 -4.02
CA LYS A 62 -1.16 13.08 -4.37
C LYS A 62 0.20 12.42 -4.15
N MET A 63 0.40 11.77 -3.00
CA MET A 63 1.65 11.09 -2.67
C MET A 63 1.98 9.97 -3.66
N PHE A 64 0.97 9.17 -3.99
CA PHE A 64 1.09 8.11 -4.98
C PHE A 64 1.38 8.67 -6.38
N ARG A 65 0.77 9.81 -6.75
CA ARG A 65 1.06 10.49 -8.01
C ARG A 65 2.48 11.04 -8.07
N GLU A 66 2.97 11.65 -7.00
CA GLU A 66 4.35 12.14 -6.88
C GLU A 66 5.37 11.01 -6.97
N ALA A 67 5.03 9.85 -6.43
CA ALA A 67 5.87 8.65 -6.50
C ALA A 67 5.82 7.92 -7.85
N GLY A 68 5.07 8.42 -8.85
CA GLY A 68 4.87 7.74 -10.14
C GLY A 68 3.89 6.56 -10.08
N LEU A 69 3.27 6.33 -8.93
CA LEU A 69 2.27 5.29 -8.65
C LEU A 69 0.85 5.84 -8.76
N GLY A 70 0.63 6.73 -9.72
CA GLY A 70 -0.62 7.47 -9.84
C GLY A 70 -1.86 6.56 -9.96
N PRO A 71 -3.05 7.11 -9.66
CA PRO A 71 -4.30 6.38 -9.83
C PRO A 71 -4.56 5.92 -11.27
N GLU A 72 -3.84 6.48 -12.25
CA GLU A 72 -3.88 6.05 -13.66
C GLU A 72 -3.27 4.65 -13.87
N ILE A 73 -2.28 4.27 -13.05
CA ILE A 73 -1.59 2.97 -13.15
C ILE A 73 -2.24 1.96 -12.21
N ILE A 74 -2.33 2.28 -10.91
CA ILE A 74 -2.76 1.32 -9.89
C ILE A 74 -4.28 1.38 -9.65
N GLY A 75 -4.91 2.51 -9.94
CA GLY A 75 -6.33 2.74 -9.70
C GLY A 75 -6.61 3.38 -8.34
N TYR A 76 -7.51 4.37 -8.32
CA TYR A 76 -7.97 5.05 -7.10
C TYR A 76 -8.38 4.08 -5.98
N LYS A 77 -9.16 3.04 -6.33
CA LYS A 77 -9.67 2.06 -5.35
C LYS A 77 -8.58 1.24 -4.67
N ARG A 78 -7.46 0.98 -5.35
CA ARG A 78 -6.34 0.28 -4.74
C ARG A 78 -5.62 1.17 -3.73
N ILE A 79 -5.43 2.45 -4.06
CA ILE A 79 -4.80 3.43 -3.16
C ILE A 79 -5.62 3.57 -1.87
N GLU A 80 -6.94 3.77 -1.97
CA GLU A 80 -7.84 3.83 -0.81
C GLU A 80 -7.72 2.59 0.08
N ARG A 81 -7.74 1.40 -0.54
CA ARG A 81 -7.69 0.12 0.18
C ARG A 81 -6.34 -0.12 0.85
N CYS A 82 -5.23 0.24 0.20
CA CYS A 82 -3.89 0.12 0.79
C CYS A 82 -3.80 0.91 2.09
N ILE A 83 -4.34 2.13 2.11
CA ILE A 83 -4.27 3.00 3.29
C ILE A 83 -5.20 2.54 4.39
N ALA A 84 -6.41 2.13 4.04
CA ALA A 84 -7.31 1.51 5.02
C ALA A 84 -6.65 0.29 5.69
N ARG A 85 -5.94 -0.53 4.91
CA ARG A 85 -5.18 -1.68 5.42
C ARG A 85 -4.00 -1.27 6.31
N TRP A 86 -3.18 -0.31 5.89
CA TRP A 86 -2.04 0.17 6.70
C TRP A 86 -2.50 0.83 8.01
N LYS A 87 -3.59 1.60 7.95
CA LYS A 87 -4.23 2.18 9.13
C LYS A 87 -4.74 1.11 10.09
N ALA A 88 -5.43 0.08 9.59
CA ALA A 88 -5.90 -1.03 10.41
C ALA A 88 -4.75 -1.84 11.03
N ALA A 89 -3.66 -2.05 10.28
CA ALA A 89 -2.47 -2.73 10.78
C ALA A 89 -1.77 -1.93 11.91
N ARG A 90 -1.64 -0.61 11.77
CA ARG A 90 -1.11 0.27 12.83
C ARG A 90 -2.03 0.30 14.06
N ALA A 91 -3.35 0.39 13.85
CA ALA A 91 -4.31 0.37 14.96
C ALA A 91 -4.22 -0.94 15.78
N LYS A 92 -4.09 -2.09 15.12
CA LYS A 92 -3.86 -3.36 15.81
C LYS A 92 -2.53 -3.39 16.58
N ALA A 93 -1.46 -2.86 15.99
CA ALA A 93 -0.16 -2.82 16.65
C ALA A 93 -0.15 -1.94 17.92
N GLN A 94 -0.98 -0.88 17.96
CA GLN A 94 -1.12 -0.03 19.14
C GLN A 94 -1.92 -0.70 20.27
N ASP A 95 -2.99 -1.42 19.93
CA ASP A 95 -3.83 -2.14 20.91
C ASP A 95 -3.05 -3.27 21.63
N GLU A 96 -2.15 -3.94 20.91
CA GLU A 96 -1.32 -5.03 21.45
C GLU A 96 -0.16 -4.52 22.33
N GLN A 97 0.26 -3.26 22.16
CA GLN A 97 1.25 -2.62 23.05
C GLN A 97 0.64 -2.24 24.42
N GLU A 98 -0.65 -1.94 24.47
CA GLU A 98 -1.33 -1.57 25.73
C GLU A 98 -1.72 -2.82 26.55
N ALA A 99 -1.97 -3.96 25.90
CA ALA A 99 -2.25 -5.24 26.57
C ALA A 99 -1.00 -5.90 27.18
N ALA A 100 0.21 -5.48 26.80
CA ALA A 100 1.46 -6.00 27.37
C ALA A 100 1.92 -5.26 28.64
N GLU A 101 1.29 -4.12 28.97
CA GLU A 101 1.58 -3.33 30.18
C GLU A 101 0.51 -3.51 31.29
N ALA A 102 -0.48 -4.40 31.10
CA ALA A 102 -1.53 -4.72 32.07
C ALA A 102 -1.36 -6.12 32.67
#